data_AF-A0A179G173-F1
#
_entry.id   AF-A0A179G173-F1
#
_cell.length_a   1.000
_cell.length_b   1.000
_cell.length_c   1.000
_cell.angle_alpha   90.00
_cell.angle_beta   90.00
_cell.angle_gamma   90.00
#
_symmetry.space_group_name_H-M   'P 1'
#
loop_
_entity.id
_entity.type
_entity.pdbx_description
1 polymer ?
#
loop_
_entity_poly.entity_id
_entity_poly.type
_entity_poly.pdbx_seq_one_letter_code
_entity_poly.pdbx_strand_id
1 'polypeptide(L)'
;MHFSTFAITLITLFHSSGAVPTAVELDDETFYNMNLPEFTPDGLKVVDLRNKNGLDKRGVCGSLPGVANGECVRYYSSTGCADRDHIQGYKPTCAGNCYVDKFYSVKTIGDGTYSTNCDLYSDTSCQNKIASVGGKTGGGHCANANGWSMKCYYRC
;
A
#
# COMPACT_ATOMS: atom_id res chain seq x y z
N MET A 1 -28.40 73.02 6.06
CA MET A 1 -28.63 71.57 5.94
C MET A 1 -27.60 71.05 4.94
N HIS A 2 -26.50 70.48 5.44
CA HIS A 2 -25.38 70.02 4.63
C HIS A 2 -25.27 68.50 4.81
N PHE A 3 -25.40 67.77 3.71
CA PHE A 3 -25.27 66.33 3.65
C PHE A 3 -23.78 65.97 3.61
N SER A 4 -23.34 65.10 4.52
CA SER A 4 -21.97 64.58 4.56
C SER A 4 -21.98 63.14 4.01
N THR A 5 -21.35 62.96 2.86
CA THR A 5 -21.22 61.70 2.14
C THR A 5 -20.06 60.88 2.73
N PHE A 6 -20.34 59.73 3.34
CA PHE A 6 -19.31 58.76 3.72
C PHE A 6 -19.11 57.75 2.58
N ALA A 7 -17.94 57.75 1.96
CA ALA A 7 -17.51 56.75 1.02
C ALA A 7 -16.97 55.53 1.77
N ILE A 8 -17.57 54.35 1.55
CA ILE A 8 -17.09 53.06 2.08
C ILE A 8 -16.23 52.42 0.99
N THR A 9 -14.91 52.41 1.19
CA THR A 9 -13.95 51.74 0.33
C THR A 9 -14.03 50.23 0.56
N LEU A 10 -14.53 49.49 -0.44
CA LEU A 10 -14.61 48.03 -0.42
C LEU A 10 -13.22 47.43 -0.70
N ILE A 11 -12.57 46.86 0.32
CA ILE A 11 -11.32 46.11 0.16
C ILE A 11 -11.68 44.70 -0.30
N THR A 12 -11.40 44.38 -1.56
CA THR A 12 -11.49 43.02 -2.11
C THR A 12 -10.33 42.18 -1.57
N LEU A 13 -10.64 41.28 -0.64
CA LEU A 13 -9.74 40.20 -0.22
C LEU A 13 -9.65 39.16 -1.35
N PHE A 14 -8.58 39.25 -2.15
CA PHE A 14 -8.13 38.15 -3.00
C PHE A 14 -7.75 36.97 -2.09
N HIS A 15 -8.64 35.98 -1.99
CA HIS A 15 -8.27 34.66 -1.51
C HIS A 15 -7.48 33.99 -2.63
N SER A 16 -6.16 33.97 -2.51
CA SER A 16 -5.32 33.05 -3.26
C SER A 16 -5.62 31.64 -2.76
N SER A 17 -6.54 30.95 -3.43
CA SER A 17 -6.66 29.50 -3.36
C SER A 17 -5.39 28.91 -3.97
N GLY A 18 -4.38 28.71 -3.14
CA GLY A 18 -3.26 27.84 -3.47
C GLY A 18 -3.84 26.47 -3.82
N ALA A 19 -3.68 26.06 -5.08
CA ALA A 19 -4.00 24.70 -5.48
C ALA A 19 -3.15 23.77 -4.60
N VAL A 20 -3.81 23.03 -3.71
CA VAL A 20 -3.22 21.86 -3.08
C VAL A 20 -2.73 21.00 -4.24
N PRO A 21 -1.44 20.61 -4.31
CA PRO A 21 -1.01 19.69 -5.35
C PRO A 21 -1.84 18.43 -5.18
N THR A 22 -2.79 18.23 -6.10
CA THR A 22 -3.52 16.99 -6.23
C THR A 22 -2.46 15.92 -6.40
N ALA A 23 -2.29 15.06 -5.39
CA ALA A 23 -1.57 13.82 -5.57
C ALA A 23 -2.11 13.21 -6.86
N VAL A 24 -1.26 13.06 -7.86
CA VAL A 24 -1.64 12.45 -9.12
C VAL A 24 -2.17 11.07 -8.74
N GLU A 25 -3.48 10.87 -8.78
CA GLU A 25 -4.06 9.56 -8.58
C GLU A 25 -3.50 8.69 -9.70
N LEU A 26 -2.65 7.75 -9.35
CA LEU A 26 -2.11 6.80 -10.30
C LEU A 26 -3.29 5.94 -10.78
N ASP A 27 -3.69 6.08 -12.03
CA ASP A 27 -4.75 5.27 -12.61
C ASP A 27 -4.22 3.87 -13.00
N ASP A 28 -5.13 2.91 -13.13
CA ASP A 28 -4.78 1.51 -13.39
C ASP A 28 -4.03 1.33 -14.71
N GLU A 29 -4.41 2.05 -15.77
CA GLU A 29 -3.77 1.92 -17.08
C GLU A 29 -2.32 2.41 -17.01
N THR A 30 -2.10 3.58 -16.42
CA THR A 30 -0.75 4.10 -16.19
C THR A 30 0.05 3.15 -15.29
N PHE A 31 -0.57 2.65 -14.21
CA PHE A 31 0.08 1.75 -13.27
C PHE A 31 0.53 0.43 -13.92
N TYR A 32 -0.29 -0.21 -14.74
CA TYR A 32 0.07 -1.51 -15.33
C TYR A 32 1.05 -1.38 -16.52
N ASN A 33 1.16 -0.19 -17.12
CA ASN A 33 2.05 0.07 -18.26
C ASN A 33 3.37 0.80 -17.90
N MET A 34 3.52 1.32 -16.67
CA MET A 34 4.75 2.01 -16.29
C MET A 34 5.93 1.06 -16.06
N ASN A 35 7.14 1.53 -16.37
CA ASN A 35 8.39 0.87 -16.00
C ASN A 35 8.73 1.18 -14.55
N LEU A 36 8.91 0.15 -13.73
CA LEU A 36 9.38 0.31 -12.36
C LEU A 36 10.91 0.33 -12.33
N PRO A 37 11.54 1.19 -11.48
CA PRO A 37 12.97 1.15 -11.28
C PRO A 37 13.39 -0.16 -10.60
N GLU A 38 14.65 -0.56 -10.73
CA GLU A 38 15.16 -1.76 -10.04
C GLU A 38 15.22 -1.57 -8.51
N PHE A 39 15.46 -0.34 -8.06
CA PHE A 39 15.56 0.03 -6.66
C PHE A 39 14.74 1.28 -6.34
N THR A 40 14.27 1.37 -5.09
CA THR A 40 13.65 2.58 -4.53
C THR A 40 14.70 3.66 -4.25
N PRO A 41 14.30 4.92 -3.99
CA PRO A 41 15.23 5.99 -3.62
C PRO A 41 16.07 5.69 -2.37
N ASP A 42 15.54 4.88 -1.44
CA ASP A 42 16.25 4.41 -0.23
C ASP A 42 17.05 3.12 -0.45
N GLY A 43 17.17 2.64 -1.70
CA GLY A 43 18.04 1.53 -2.07
C GLY A 43 17.44 0.13 -1.85
N LEU A 44 16.13 0.02 -1.60
CA LEU A 44 15.46 -1.27 -1.50
C LEU A 44 15.20 -1.82 -2.89
N LYS A 45 15.31 -3.14 -3.05
CA LYS A 45 14.92 -3.77 -4.30
C LYS A 45 13.41 -3.62 -4.53
N VAL A 46 13.04 -3.20 -5.74
CA VAL A 46 11.64 -3.23 -6.20
C VAL A 46 11.33 -4.61 -6.74
N VAL A 47 10.23 -5.19 -6.27
CA VAL A 47 9.71 -6.49 -6.69
C VAL A 47 8.38 -6.27 -7.37
N ASP A 48 8.37 -6.27 -8.69
CA ASP A 48 7.17 -6.15 -9.51
C ASP A 48 6.31 -7.44 -9.43
N LEU A 49 5.07 -7.29 -8.96
CA LEU A 49 4.09 -8.37 -8.86
C LEU A 49 2.94 -8.22 -9.88
N ARG A 50 2.82 -7.07 -10.56
CA ARG A 50 1.65 -6.66 -11.38
C ARG A 50 1.24 -7.66 -12.47
N ASN A 51 2.20 -8.36 -13.08
CA ASN A 51 1.99 -9.18 -14.28
C ASN A 51 2.54 -10.62 -14.14
N LYS A 52 2.85 -11.08 -12.93
CA LYS A 52 3.46 -12.42 -12.73
C LYS A 52 2.43 -13.55 -12.77
N ASN A 53 2.02 -13.90 -13.99
CA ASN A 53 1.06 -14.98 -14.27
C ASN A 53 1.59 -16.42 -14.06
N GLY A 54 2.83 -16.62 -13.63
CA GLY A 54 3.35 -17.94 -13.27
C GLY A 54 4.86 -17.98 -13.15
N LEU A 55 5.36 -18.75 -12.17
CA LEU A 55 6.74 -19.23 -12.06
C LEU A 55 7.80 -18.30 -11.42
N ASP A 56 7.42 -17.48 -10.43
CA ASP A 56 8.33 -17.25 -9.28
C ASP A 56 7.54 -17.23 -7.97
N LYS A 57 6.84 -18.35 -7.76
CA LYS A 57 6.13 -18.71 -6.53
C LYS A 57 7.14 -19.08 -5.44
N ARG A 58 7.87 -18.10 -4.90
CA ARG A 58 8.65 -18.27 -3.66
C ARG A 58 7.79 -17.83 -2.46
N GLY A 59 7.09 -18.67 -1.69
CA GLY A 59 6.45 -19.95 -1.97
C GLY A 59 4.94 -19.71 -2.12
N VAL A 60 4.18 -20.72 -2.53
CA VAL A 60 2.74 -20.73 -2.28
C VAL A 60 2.53 -20.33 -0.81
N CYS A 61 1.79 -19.25 -0.55
CA CYS A 61 1.17 -19.00 0.74
C CYS A 61 0.14 -20.11 0.99
N GLY A 62 0.62 -21.33 1.22
CA GLY A 62 -0.10 -22.57 1.02
C GLY A 62 -0.23 -23.34 2.31
N SER A 63 -1.46 -23.38 2.79
CA SER A 63 -1.99 -24.30 3.78
C SER A 63 -1.64 -25.75 3.44
N LEU A 64 -0.61 -26.32 4.05
CA LEU A 64 -0.53 -27.77 4.21
C LEU A 64 -1.39 -28.14 5.42
N PRO A 65 -2.33 -29.10 5.31
CA PRO A 65 -3.03 -29.63 6.48
C PRO A 65 -2.00 -30.15 7.48
N GLY A 66 -2.04 -29.66 8.73
CA GLY A 66 -1.07 -30.01 9.77
C GLY A 66 0.17 -29.10 9.88
N VAL A 67 0.33 -28.12 8.98
CA VAL A 67 1.35 -27.06 9.13
C VAL A 67 0.66 -25.82 9.69
N ALA A 68 0.89 -25.55 10.97
CA ALA A 68 0.51 -24.28 11.57
C ALA A 68 1.26 -23.16 10.84
N ASN A 69 0.52 -22.16 10.32
CA ASN A 69 0.95 -20.78 10.13
C ASN A 69 2.29 -20.64 9.35
N GLY A 70 2.23 -20.30 8.06
CA GLY A 70 3.43 -19.91 7.30
C GLY A 70 3.47 -18.39 7.16
N GLU A 71 4.64 -17.78 7.33
CA GLU A 71 4.88 -16.36 7.06
C GLU A 71 4.33 -15.98 5.69
N CYS A 72 3.33 -15.11 5.65
CA CYS A 72 2.63 -14.80 4.42
C CYS A 72 2.01 -13.41 4.44
N VAL A 73 2.05 -12.75 3.28
CA VAL A 73 1.29 -11.55 2.95
C VAL A 73 0.32 -11.92 1.84
N ARG A 74 -0.96 -11.63 2.02
CA ARG A 74 -2.01 -11.74 1.00
C ARG A 74 -2.60 -10.39 0.74
N TYR A 75 -2.91 -10.06 -0.50
CA TYR A 75 -3.53 -8.79 -0.85
C TYR A 75 -4.71 -9.01 -1.81
N TYR A 76 -5.66 -8.10 -1.75
CA TYR A 76 -7.03 -8.32 -2.22
C TYR A 76 -7.53 -7.16 -3.06
N SER A 77 -8.41 -7.45 -4.01
CA SER A 77 -9.05 -6.49 -4.92
C SER A 77 -10.23 -5.75 -4.27
N SER A 78 -10.56 -6.11 -3.03
CA SER A 78 -11.61 -5.46 -2.24
C SER A 78 -11.19 -5.35 -0.77
N THR A 79 -12.00 -4.66 0.02
CA THR A 79 -11.82 -4.55 1.48
C THR A 79 -12.23 -5.85 2.19
N GLY A 80 -11.75 -6.03 3.42
CA GLY A 80 -12.17 -7.11 4.31
C GLY A 80 -11.39 -8.42 4.17
N CYS A 81 -10.39 -8.48 3.29
CA CYS A 81 -9.54 -9.66 3.08
C CYS A 81 -10.31 -10.97 2.86
N ALA A 82 -11.43 -10.90 2.12
CA ALA A 82 -12.22 -12.08 1.80
C ALA A 82 -11.51 -12.93 0.75
N ASP A 83 -11.45 -14.26 0.94
CA ASP A 83 -10.67 -15.14 0.06
C ASP A 83 -11.14 -15.12 -1.41
N ARG A 84 -12.40 -14.78 -1.69
CA ARG A 84 -12.93 -14.59 -3.05
C ARG A 84 -12.30 -13.41 -3.80
N ASP A 85 -11.80 -12.43 -3.06
CA ASP A 85 -11.22 -11.17 -3.57
C ASP A 85 -9.68 -11.26 -3.57
N HIS A 86 -9.11 -12.44 -3.31
CA HIS A 86 -7.68 -12.65 -3.23
C HIS A 86 -7.03 -12.47 -4.60
N ILE A 87 -6.13 -11.50 -4.71
CA ILE A 87 -5.31 -11.29 -5.91
C ILE A 87 -4.15 -12.29 -5.86
N GLN A 88 -3.28 -12.13 -4.87
CA GLN A 88 -2.10 -12.96 -4.71
C GLN A 88 -1.55 -12.90 -3.28
N GLY A 89 -0.60 -13.78 -2.99
CA GLY A 89 0.19 -13.72 -1.77
C GLY A 89 1.64 -14.14 -2.00
N TYR A 90 2.50 -13.69 -1.09
CA TYR A 90 3.94 -13.91 -1.14
C TYR A 90 4.52 -14.08 0.28
N LYS A 91 5.72 -14.67 0.33
CA LYS A 91 6.49 -14.76 1.57
C LYS A 91 7.36 -13.50 1.73
N PRO A 92 7.22 -12.76 2.84
CA PRO A 92 8.08 -11.61 3.12
C PRO A 92 9.53 -12.07 3.39
N THR A 93 10.46 -11.12 3.34
CA THR A 93 11.89 -11.37 3.64
C THR A 93 12.39 -10.33 4.64
N CYS A 94 13.52 -10.58 5.30
CA CYS A 94 14.12 -9.57 6.16
C CYS A 94 14.76 -8.38 5.46
N ALA A 95 14.92 -8.45 4.14
CA ALA A 95 15.44 -7.32 3.38
C ALA A 95 14.45 -6.14 3.33
N GLY A 96 13.15 -6.38 3.58
CA GLY A 96 12.14 -5.33 3.47
C GLY A 96 12.04 -4.77 2.06
N ASN A 97 12.10 -5.63 1.04
CA ASN A 97 11.94 -5.20 -0.35
C ASN A 97 10.61 -4.46 -0.56
N CYS A 98 10.57 -3.60 -1.59
CA CYS A 98 9.35 -2.91 -1.98
C CYS A 98 8.58 -3.75 -2.99
N TYR A 99 7.47 -4.34 -2.58
CA TYR A 99 6.61 -5.19 -3.42
C TYR A 99 5.52 -4.34 -4.05
N VAL A 100 5.40 -4.37 -5.39
CA VAL A 100 4.52 -3.46 -6.13
C VAL A 100 3.39 -4.22 -6.81
N ASP A 101 2.16 -3.94 -6.37
CA ASP A 101 0.89 -4.31 -7.01
C ASP A 101 -0.22 -3.43 -6.44
N LYS A 102 -1.36 -3.36 -7.13
CA LYS A 102 -2.56 -2.70 -6.63
C LYS A 102 -3.25 -3.55 -5.57
N PHE A 103 -3.70 -2.93 -4.48
CA PHE A 103 -4.48 -3.61 -3.44
C PHE A 103 -5.49 -2.68 -2.77
N TYR A 104 -6.56 -3.26 -2.22
CA TYR A 104 -7.59 -2.58 -1.41
C TYR A 104 -7.64 -3.09 0.03
N SER A 105 -7.06 -4.26 0.29
CA SER A 105 -6.76 -4.73 1.64
C SER A 105 -5.59 -5.70 1.62
N VAL A 106 -4.92 -5.84 2.77
CA VAL A 106 -3.78 -6.72 2.97
C VAL A 106 -3.98 -7.52 4.26
N LYS A 107 -3.73 -8.83 4.18
CA LYS A 107 -3.71 -9.75 5.31
C LYS A 107 -2.30 -10.28 5.53
N THR A 108 -1.74 -10.05 6.70
CA THR A 108 -0.46 -10.64 7.12
C THR A 108 -0.69 -11.80 8.05
N ILE A 109 0.02 -12.91 7.84
CA ILE A 109 -0.11 -14.16 8.60
C ILE A 109 1.27 -14.49 9.16
N GLY A 110 1.36 -14.67 10.48
CA GLY A 110 2.59 -15.12 11.16
C GLY A 110 2.76 -16.64 11.11
N ASP A 111 3.77 -17.19 11.81
CA ASP A 111 4.12 -18.63 11.81
C ASP A 111 3.67 -19.43 13.05
N GLY A 112 2.89 -18.82 13.92
CA GLY A 112 2.52 -19.28 15.26
C GLY A 112 3.43 -18.74 16.36
N THR A 113 4.67 -18.38 16.01
CA THR A 113 5.69 -17.87 16.95
C THR A 113 6.00 -16.40 16.69
N TYR A 114 6.12 -16.00 15.43
CA TYR A 114 6.49 -14.66 14.99
C TYR A 114 5.41 -14.11 14.06
N SER A 115 5.23 -12.79 14.11
CA SER A 115 4.30 -12.10 13.24
C SER A 115 4.98 -11.70 11.92
N THR A 116 4.18 -11.69 10.85
CA THR A 116 4.51 -10.96 9.63
C THR A 116 3.98 -9.54 9.77
N ASN A 117 4.84 -8.55 9.53
CA ASN A 117 4.49 -7.13 9.60
C ASN A 117 4.68 -6.48 8.23
N CYS A 118 3.79 -5.57 7.86
CA CYS A 118 3.84 -4.83 6.61
C CYS A 118 3.50 -3.37 6.84
N ASP A 119 4.24 -2.50 6.15
CA ASP A 119 3.85 -1.14 5.87
C ASP A 119 3.28 -1.07 4.45
N LEU A 120 2.18 -0.33 4.30
CA LEU A 120 1.42 -0.17 3.06
C LEU A 120 1.60 1.26 2.55
N TYR A 121 1.72 1.45 1.24
CA TYR A 121 2.09 2.73 0.63
C TYR A 121 1.19 3.10 -0.54
N SER A 122 0.99 4.41 -0.73
CA SER A 122 0.18 4.98 -1.84
C SER A 122 0.98 5.27 -3.10
N ASP A 123 2.23 4.86 -3.18
CA ASP A 123 3.09 4.98 -4.36
C ASP A 123 3.75 3.63 -4.68
N THR A 124 4.50 3.56 -5.77
CA THR A 124 5.18 2.34 -6.24
C THR A 124 6.62 2.18 -5.75
N SER A 125 7.09 3.12 -4.91
CA SER A 125 8.46 3.22 -4.41
C SER A 125 8.57 3.10 -2.89
N CYS A 126 7.49 2.70 -2.21
CA CYS A 126 7.41 2.53 -0.76
C CYS A 126 7.84 3.78 0.05
N GLN A 127 7.40 4.98 -0.34
CA GLN A 127 7.78 6.23 0.34
C GLN A 127 6.63 6.84 1.17
N ASN A 128 5.43 6.87 0.61
CA ASN A 128 4.23 7.50 1.17
C ASN A 128 3.40 6.45 1.91
N LYS A 129 3.76 6.18 3.16
CA LYS A 129 3.07 5.21 4.01
C LYS A 129 1.63 5.64 4.29
N ILE A 130 0.70 4.71 4.13
CA ILE A 130 -0.74 4.90 4.38
C ILE A 130 -1.28 4.05 5.54
N ALA A 131 -0.67 2.90 5.81
CA ALA A 131 -1.11 2.01 6.89
C ALA A 131 0.00 1.02 7.29
N SER A 132 -0.23 0.32 8.40
CA SER A 132 0.56 -0.84 8.83
C SER A 132 -0.37 -1.99 9.19
N VAL A 133 0.07 -3.22 8.95
CA VAL A 133 -0.66 -4.45 9.29
C VAL A 133 0.30 -5.51 9.80
N GLY A 134 -0.08 -6.20 10.87
CA GLY A 134 0.82 -7.13 11.57
C GLY A 134 0.41 -7.35 13.03
N GLY A 135 1.36 -7.78 13.84
CA GLY A 135 1.21 -8.00 15.28
C GLY A 135 0.51 -9.30 15.69
N LYS A 136 0.01 -10.10 14.75
CA LYS A 136 -0.53 -11.45 15.02
C LYS A 136 0.43 -12.54 14.56
N THR A 137 0.71 -13.48 15.46
CA THR A 137 1.60 -14.61 15.17
C THR A 137 0.90 -15.74 14.43
N GLY A 138 -0.43 -15.82 14.38
CA GLY A 138 -1.18 -16.82 13.58
C GLY A 138 -2.48 -16.25 13.03
N GLY A 139 -3.26 -17.01 12.25
CA GLY A 139 -4.61 -16.67 11.73
C GLY A 139 -4.71 -15.45 10.78
N GLY A 140 -3.73 -14.57 10.86
CA GLY A 140 -3.56 -13.32 10.17
C GLY A 140 -4.33 -12.13 10.71
N HIS A 141 -3.85 -10.94 10.38
CA HIS A 141 -4.49 -9.65 10.64
C HIS A 141 -4.77 -8.97 9.30
N CYS A 142 -5.99 -8.48 9.11
CA CYS A 142 -6.41 -7.76 7.90
C CYS A 142 -6.39 -6.25 8.15
N ALA A 143 -5.89 -5.48 7.19
CA ALA A 143 -6.04 -4.04 7.14
C ALA A 143 -6.63 -3.61 5.78
N ASN A 144 -7.56 -2.66 5.84
CA ASN A 144 -8.14 -2.02 4.65
C ASN A 144 -7.33 -0.78 4.30
N ALA A 145 -6.77 -0.75 3.10
CA ALA A 145 -6.00 0.37 2.58
C ALA A 145 -5.94 0.26 1.05
N ASN A 146 -6.13 1.38 0.36
CA ASN A 146 -5.95 1.45 -1.09
C ASN A 146 -4.53 1.93 -1.39
N GLY A 147 -3.72 1.10 -2.04
CA GLY A 147 -2.33 1.42 -2.31
C GLY A 147 -1.73 0.61 -3.45
N TRP A 148 -0.44 0.88 -3.69
CA TRP A 148 0.29 0.42 -4.87
C TRP A 148 1.61 -0.30 -4.53
N SER A 149 2.07 -0.21 -3.29
CA SER A 149 3.20 -1.00 -2.83
C SER A 149 3.15 -1.34 -1.34
N MET A 150 3.92 -2.37 -0.98
CA MET A 150 3.98 -2.94 0.35
C MET A 150 5.43 -3.22 0.72
N LYS A 151 5.81 -2.91 1.96
CA LYS A 151 7.10 -3.27 2.55
C LYS A 151 6.87 -4.21 3.71
N CYS A 152 7.21 -5.49 3.52
CA CYS A 152 6.84 -6.56 4.44
C CYS A 152 8.03 -7.35 4.96
N TYR A 153 7.96 -7.71 6.23
CA TYR A 153 9.04 -8.28 7.01
C TYR A 153 8.55 -9.41 7.89
N TYR A 154 9.46 -10.33 8.19
CA TYR A 154 9.21 -11.46 9.05
C TYR A 154 10.52 -11.89 9.74
N ARG A 155 10.50 -11.95 11.08
CA ARG A 155 11.67 -12.25 11.95
C ARG A 155 12.84 -11.28 11.79
N CYS A 156 12.49 -10.01 11.74
CA CYS A 156 13.32 -8.82 11.75
C CYS A 156 12.54 -7.82 12.62
#